data_AF-A0A2E3IGI4-F1
#
_entry.id   AF-A0A2E3IGI4-F1
#
_cell.length_a   1.000
_cell.length_b   1.000
_cell.length_c   1.000
_cell.angle_alpha   90.00
_cell.angle_beta   90.00
_cell.angle_gamma   90.00
#
_symmetry.space_group_name_H-M   'P 1'
#
loop_
_entity.id
_entity.type
_entity.pdbx_description
1 polymer ?
#
loop_
_entity_poly.entity_id
_entity_poly.type
_entity_poly.pdbx_seq_one_letter_code
_entity_poly.pdbx_strand_id
1 'polypeptide(L)'
;MKHLITALKPSWVIKWMKKLKRNLQMAEQSKTYCPLPFIHSHAGLNGKYKPCCNSDSLFNHWEYHIEKLGYDDWFRHPEMNQLRKDLLTGVKNKMCDVCWRQEETSNTSYRTNYIRKYQNDKINHNNPKITYIDIKLSNECNLGCRHCDYTNTTQIHKDMQSMEQQGMPLPSQWGRSPGFERRVADKDRGDMYHKQPKKVVDELIELMPNLKHLKVTGGEPTITKEFFRLVDYAVENDYAKNLNFYITTNGTRFTPDFIEKLQHFKNLYLTVSCDGYGNAYEYIRYPFTWKMFEKRIRVVAEHLKSKEHNIRSISFNCVAQLQNLENISKLESWIWELFGDKASLHVQPHINPSDSTNEPSYLPKHILQKALDDIKITNAKTGYDLKMYTDMLNYMIKNYENTEMFKKYRSTKELVKVKNALINIDKIRNQDYKKCLEPLTVEWVDSLDVK
;
A
#
# COMPACT_ATOMS: atom_id res chain seq x y z
N MET A 1 -56.98 28.05 -23.00
CA MET A 1 -55.59 27.58 -23.07
C MET A 1 -55.32 26.57 -21.97
N LYS A 2 -55.22 25.28 -22.32
CA LYS A 2 -54.29 24.29 -21.72
C LYS A 2 -54.59 22.93 -22.36
N HIS A 3 -54.04 22.74 -23.56
CA HIS A 3 -53.79 21.42 -24.11
C HIS A 3 -52.78 20.73 -23.18
N LEU A 4 -53.13 19.56 -22.65
CA LEU A 4 -52.19 18.64 -22.03
C LEU A 4 -52.35 17.29 -22.74
N ILE A 5 -51.56 17.15 -23.80
CA ILE A 5 -51.28 15.88 -24.44
C ILE A 5 -50.43 15.08 -23.45
N THR A 6 -51.05 14.16 -22.72
CA THR A 6 -50.34 13.10 -22.01
C THR A 6 -49.85 12.09 -23.03
N ALA A 7 -48.63 12.29 -23.52
CA ALA A 7 -47.93 11.29 -24.32
C ALA A 7 -47.72 10.02 -23.47
N LEU A 8 -48.53 8.99 -23.73
CA LEU A 8 -48.36 7.66 -23.16
C LEU A 8 -46.99 7.13 -23.59
N LYS A 9 -46.09 6.95 -22.63
CA LYS A 9 -44.77 6.35 -22.89
C LYS A 9 -44.99 4.93 -23.44
N PRO A 10 -44.37 4.55 -24.57
CA PRO A 10 -44.53 3.23 -25.17
C PRO A 10 -44.29 2.10 -24.14
N SER A 11 -45.04 0.99 -24.25
CA SER A 11 -44.98 -0.11 -23.28
C SER A 11 -43.55 -0.67 -23.09
N TRP A 12 -42.69 -0.58 -24.12
CA TRP A 12 -41.28 -0.94 -24.06
C TRP A 12 -40.46 -0.01 -23.15
N VAL A 13 -40.79 1.29 -23.09
CA VAL A 13 -40.15 2.27 -22.19
C VAL A 13 -40.54 1.97 -20.75
N ILE A 14 -41.78 1.59 -20.48
CA ILE A 14 -42.25 1.20 -19.14
C ILE A 14 -41.60 -0.13 -18.72
N LYS A 15 -41.50 -1.10 -19.64
CA LYS A 15 -40.81 -2.38 -19.41
C LYS A 15 -39.31 -2.18 -19.18
N TRP A 16 -38.68 -1.26 -19.92
CA TRP A 16 -37.29 -0.87 -19.76
C TRP A 16 -37.07 -0.13 -18.44
N MET A 17 -37.90 0.84 -18.07
CA MET A 17 -37.84 1.53 -16.77
C MET A 17 -38.09 0.60 -15.58
N LYS A 18 -38.99 -0.38 -15.71
CA LYS A 18 -39.19 -1.43 -14.69
C LYS A 18 -37.99 -2.37 -14.59
N LYS A 19 -37.37 -2.75 -15.72
CA LYS A 19 -36.13 -3.53 -15.75
C LYS A 19 -34.95 -2.74 -15.16
N LEU A 20 -34.87 -1.44 -15.44
CA LEU A 20 -33.87 -0.53 -14.89
C LEU A 20 -34.03 -0.37 -13.37
N LYS A 21 -35.27 -0.13 -12.89
CA LYS A 21 -35.58 -0.08 -11.45
C LYS A 21 -35.31 -1.42 -10.75
N ARG A 22 -35.66 -2.55 -11.39
CA ARG A 22 -35.38 -3.88 -10.85
C ARG A 22 -33.87 -4.16 -10.77
N ASN A 23 -33.11 -3.78 -11.79
CA ASN A 23 -31.65 -3.92 -11.80
C ASN A 23 -30.97 -2.98 -10.78
N LEU A 24 -31.49 -1.77 -10.58
CA LEU A 24 -31.03 -0.83 -9.54
C LEU A 24 -31.33 -1.37 -8.13
N GLN A 25 -32.49 -1.99 -7.93
CA GLN A 25 -32.86 -2.60 -6.64
C GLN A 25 -32.10 -3.91 -6.36
N MET A 26 -31.70 -4.66 -7.40
CA MET A 26 -30.82 -5.84 -7.27
C MET A 26 -29.36 -5.44 -6.96
N ALA A 27 -28.89 -4.28 -7.41
CA ALA A 27 -27.52 -3.79 -7.19
C ALA A 27 -27.22 -3.48 -5.71
N GLU A 28 -28.20 -2.91 -4.98
CA GLU A 28 -28.08 -2.62 -3.54
C GLU A 28 -28.36 -3.85 -2.65
N GLN A 29 -28.80 -4.97 -3.21
CA GLN A 29 -29.14 -6.21 -2.46
C GLN A 29 -28.26 -7.42 -2.83
N SER A 30 -27.45 -7.36 -3.89
CA SER A 30 -26.57 -8.46 -4.26
C SER A 30 -25.48 -8.66 -3.19
N LYS A 31 -25.45 -9.84 -2.58
CA LYS A 31 -24.43 -10.20 -1.57
C LYS A 31 -23.00 -10.10 -2.10
N THR A 32 -22.82 -10.18 -3.43
CA THR A 32 -21.52 -10.09 -4.11
C THR A 32 -21.16 -8.68 -4.58
N TYR A 33 -22.01 -7.67 -4.38
CA TYR A 33 -21.81 -6.33 -4.91
C TYR A 33 -20.44 -5.73 -4.53
N CYS A 34 -19.83 -4.99 -5.45
CA CYS A 34 -18.65 -4.16 -5.20
C CYS A 34 -18.78 -2.85 -6.00
N PRO A 35 -18.54 -1.68 -5.40
CA PRO A 35 -18.60 -0.41 -6.12
C PRO A 35 -17.45 -0.23 -7.11
N LEU A 36 -16.27 -0.80 -6.85
CA LEU A 36 -15.05 -0.49 -7.60
C LEU A 36 -15.16 -0.74 -9.12
N PRO A 37 -15.67 -1.88 -9.61
CA PRO A 37 -15.78 -2.09 -11.06
C PRO A 37 -16.62 -1.03 -11.79
N PHE A 38 -17.46 -0.27 -11.08
CA PHE A 38 -18.30 0.77 -11.66
C PHE A 38 -17.67 2.18 -11.65
N ILE A 39 -16.57 2.37 -10.90
CA ILE A 39 -15.97 3.70 -10.69
C ILE A 39 -14.45 3.76 -10.81
N HIS A 40 -13.76 2.60 -10.75
CA HIS A 40 -12.33 2.51 -10.55
C HIS A 40 -11.61 1.80 -11.71
N SER A 41 -10.42 2.28 -12.06
CA SER A 41 -9.50 1.62 -12.98
C SER A 41 -8.07 1.65 -12.41
N HIS A 42 -7.34 0.54 -12.58
CA HIS A 42 -6.02 0.33 -11.97
C HIS A 42 -5.12 -0.53 -12.85
N ALA A 43 -3.88 -0.07 -13.01
CA ALA A 43 -2.78 -0.84 -13.54
C ALA A 43 -1.70 -1.00 -12.45
N GLY A 44 -1.12 -2.20 -12.39
CA GLY A 44 0.04 -2.46 -11.55
C GLY A 44 1.28 -1.71 -12.07
N LEU A 45 2.34 -1.73 -11.27
CA LEU A 45 3.63 -1.15 -11.70
C LEU A 45 4.14 -1.83 -12.97
N ASN A 46 3.96 -3.15 -13.11
CA ASN A 46 4.33 -3.91 -14.30
C ASN A 46 3.39 -3.69 -15.51
N GLY A 47 2.57 -2.64 -15.47
CA GLY A 47 1.63 -2.27 -16.52
C GLY A 47 0.44 -3.21 -16.74
N LYS A 48 0.29 -4.28 -15.95
CA LYS A 48 -0.87 -5.18 -16.09
C LYS A 48 -2.10 -4.57 -15.44
N TYR A 49 -3.21 -4.58 -16.18
CA TYR A 49 -4.49 -4.18 -15.65
C TYR A 49 -5.08 -5.24 -14.71
N LYS A 50 -5.81 -4.76 -13.70
CA LYS A 50 -6.54 -5.58 -12.73
C LYS A 50 -7.91 -4.93 -12.45
N PRO A 51 -8.89 -5.70 -11.95
CA PRO A 51 -10.18 -5.13 -11.56
C PRO A 51 -10.07 -4.17 -10.35
N CYS A 52 -9.10 -4.41 -9.47
CA CYS A 52 -8.69 -3.49 -8.42
C CYS A 52 -7.26 -3.80 -7.96
N CYS A 53 -6.67 -2.89 -7.17
CA CYS A 53 -5.31 -3.04 -6.64
C CYS A 53 -5.10 -4.25 -5.71
N ASN A 54 -6.17 -4.76 -5.09
CA ASN A 54 -6.11 -5.90 -4.19
C ASN A 54 -6.31 -7.25 -4.90
N SER A 55 -6.70 -7.24 -6.17
CA SER A 55 -6.96 -8.47 -6.92
C SER A 55 -5.65 -9.19 -7.25
N ASP A 56 -5.67 -10.51 -7.14
CA ASP A 56 -4.60 -11.37 -7.62
C ASP A 56 -4.50 -11.29 -9.15
N SER A 57 -3.30 -11.48 -9.70
CA SER A 57 -3.09 -11.45 -11.16
C SER A 57 -3.65 -12.72 -11.79
N LEU A 58 -4.96 -12.78 -12.00
CA LEU A 58 -5.64 -13.95 -12.57
C LEU A 58 -5.49 -14.07 -14.09
N PHE A 59 -5.15 -12.96 -14.75
CA PHE A 59 -4.87 -12.91 -16.18
C PHE A 59 -3.37 -12.81 -16.38
N ASN A 60 -2.79 -13.85 -16.97
CA ASN A 60 -1.42 -13.81 -17.47
C ASN A 60 -1.37 -13.46 -18.97
N HIS A 61 -2.44 -12.85 -19.49
CA HIS A 61 -2.51 -12.39 -20.87
C HIS A 61 -1.80 -11.04 -21.01
N TRP A 62 -0.78 -10.99 -21.86
CA TRP A 62 -0.03 -9.76 -22.16
C TRP A 62 -0.90 -8.67 -22.83
N GLU A 63 -2.05 -9.04 -23.38
CA GLU A 63 -2.99 -8.12 -24.02
C GLU A 63 -3.64 -7.14 -23.02
N TYR A 64 -3.69 -7.48 -21.73
CA TYR A 64 -4.23 -6.61 -20.67
C TYR A 64 -3.13 -5.75 -20.05
N HIS A 65 -2.45 -4.99 -20.90
CA HIS A 65 -1.29 -4.18 -20.55
C HIS A 65 -1.48 -2.72 -20.99
N ILE A 66 -1.00 -1.77 -20.17
CA ILE A 66 -1.03 -0.31 -20.41
C ILE A 66 -0.44 0.11 -21.76
N GLU A 67 0.46 -0.69 -22.34
CA GLU A 67 1.05 -0.38 -23.64
C GLU A 67 0.06 -0.64 -24.79
N LYS A 68 -0.90 -1.54 -24.57
CA LYS A 68 -1.89 -2.00 -25.56
C LYS A 68 -3.26 -1.37 -25.36
N LEU A 69 -3.66 -1.11 -24.12
CA LEU A 69 -4.97 -0.56 -23.76
C LEU A 69 -4.78 0.68 -22.88
N GLY A 70 -5.62 1.70 -23.06
CA GLY A 70 -5.72 2.82 -22.13
C GLY A 70 -6.60 2.49 -20.92
N TYR A 71 -6.63 3.40 -19.94
CA TYR A 71 -7.44 3.21 -18.73
C TYR A 71 -8.95 3.08 -18.99
N ASP A 72 -9.48 3.85 -19.96
CA ASP A 72 -10.88 3.79 -20.36
C ASP A 72 -11.20 2.53 -21.16
N ASP A 73 -10.28 2.09 -22.03
CA ASP A 73 -10.42 0.84 -22.79
C ASP A 73 -10.50 -0.37 -21.86
N TRP A 74 -9.57 -0.47 -20.89
CA TRP A 74 -9.62 -1.52 -19.87
C TRP A 74 -10.94 -1.46 -19.08
N PHE A 75 -11.33 -0.26 -18.65
CA PHE A 75 -12.56 -0.09 -17.90
C PHE A 75 -13.79 -0.54 -18.68
N ARG A 76 -13.83 -0.36 -20.01
CA ARG A 76 -14.94 -0.80 -20.87
C ARG A 76 -14.75 -2.19 -21.47
N HIS A 77 -13.64 -2.86 -21.16
CA HIS A 77 -13.30 -4.16 -21.71
C HIS A 77 -14.38 -5.21 -21.41
N PRO A 78 -14.62 -6.19 -22.32
CA PRO A 78 -15.61 -7.26 -22.11
C PRO A 78 -15.47 -8.00 -20.77
N GLU A 79 -14.24 -8.26 -20.32
CA GLU A 79 -13.93 -8.85 -19.01
C GLU A 79 -14.51 -8.02 -17.85
N MET A 80 -14.31 -6.70 -17.87
CA MET A 80 -14.83 -5.80 -16.83
C MET A 80 -16.35 -5.68 -16.90
N ASN A 81 -16.95 -5.75 -18.11
CA ASN A 81 -18.41 -5.78 -18.27
C ASN A 81 -19.01 -7.09 -17.73
N GLN A 82 -18.35 -8.22 -17.95
CA GLN A 82 -18.75 -9.50 -17.39
C GLN A 82 -18.63 -9.49 -15.86
N LEU A 83 -17.53 -8.96 -15.31
CA LEU A 83 -17.37 -8.78 -13.87
C LEU A 83 -18.51 -7.95 -13.27
N ARG A 84 -18.86 -6.79 -13.88
CA ARG A 84 -19.99 -5.98 -13.42
C ARG A 84 -21.30 -6.76 -13.43
N LYS A 85 -21.57 -7.53 -14.49
CA LYS A 85 -22.76 -8.37 -14.61
C LYS A 85 -22.80 -9.41 -13.48
N ASP A 86 -21.71 -10.14 -13.28
CA ASP A 86 -21.60 -11.19 -12.27
C ASP A 86 -21.91 -10.66 -10.86
N LEU A 87 -21.28 -9.55 -10.48
CA LEU A 87 -21.46 -8.93 -9.16
C LEU A 87 -22.88 -8.40 -8.94
N LEU A 88 -23.58 -7.99 -10.01
CA LEU A 88 -24.99 -7.57 -9.94
C LEU A 88 -25.95 -8.75 -9.87
N THR A 89 -25.57 -9.91 -10.39
CA THR A 89 -26.41 -11.12 -10.43
C THR A 89 -26.11 -12.13 -9.32
N GLY A 90 -25.23 -11.79 -8.37
CA GLY A 90 -24.93 -12.64 -7.21
C GLY A 90 -23.82 -13.67 -7.43
N VAL A 91 -23.05 -13.55 -8.52
CA VAL A 91 -21.98 -14.49 -8.87
C VAL A 91 -20.66 -14.03 -8.22
N LYS A 92 -20.05 -14.93 -7.43
CA LYS A 92 -18.68 -14.75 -6.89
C LYS A 92 -17.67 -14.90 -8.03
N ASN A 93 -17.43 -13.82 -8.78
CA ASN A 93 -16.45 -13.86 -9.87
C ASN A 93 -15.03 -14.12 -9.32
N LYS A 94 -14.29 -15.00 -9.99
CA LYS A 94 -12.92 -15.42 -9.61
C LYS A 94 -11.95 -14.23 -9.50
N MET A 95 -12.14 -13.18 -10.30
CA MET A 95 -11.39 -11.92 -10.24
C MET A 95 -11.33 -11.28 -8.85
N CYS A 96 -12.29 -11.61 -7.98
CA CYS A 96 -12.43 -11.08 -6.63
C CYS A 96 -12.15 -12.11 -5.52
N ASP A 97 -11.51 -13.24 -5.84
CA ASP A 97 -11.30 -14.37 -4.92
C ASP A 97 -10.64 -13.98 -3.58
N VAL A 98 -9.69 -13.05 -3.62
CA VAL A 98 -9.07 -12.46 -2.42
C VAL A 98 -10.09 -11.96 -1.40
N CYS A 99 -11.19 -11.34 -1.85
CA CYS A 99 -12.24 -10.83 -0.95
C CYS A 99 -13.14 -11.96 -0.47
N TRP A 100 -13.44 -12.96 -1.32
CA TRP A 100 -14.25 -14.12 -0.93
C TRP A 100 -13.56 -14.91 0.18
N ARG A 101 -12.25 -15.16 0.05
CA ARG A 101 -11.45 -15.83 1.08
C ARG A 101 -11.40 -15.06 2.39
N GLN A 102 -11.23 -13.73 2.34
CA GLN A 102 -11.23 -12.88 3.54
C GLN A 102 -12.58 -12.87 4.27
N GLU A 103 -13.68 -12.86 3.50
CA GLU A 103 -15.03 -12.85 4.06
C GLU A 103 -15.40 -14.17 4.73
N GLU A 104 -14.92 -15.30 4.20
CA GLU A 104 -15.16 -16.63 4.78
C GLU A 104 -14.54 -16.78 6.18
N THR A 105 -13.45 -16.07 6.46
CA THR A 105 -12.76 -16.15 7.76
C THR A 105 -13.12 -15.03 8.71
N SER A 106 -13.39 -13.82 8.19
CA SER A 106 -13.50 -12.60 9.02
C SER A 106 -14.80 -11.81 8.84
N ASN A 107 -15.70 -12.26 7.96
CA ASN A 107 -16.90 -11.53 7.52
C ASN A 107 -16.62 -10.13 6.93
N THR A 108 -15.35 -9.79 6.69
CA THR A 108 -14.93 -8.51 6.12
C THR A 108 -13.88 -8.71 5.03
N SER A 109 -13.77 -7.76 4.11
CA SER A 109 -12.75 -7.73 3.07
C SER A 109 -12.52 -6.32 2.57
N TYR A 110 -11.57 -6.16 1.65
CA TYR A 110 -11.43 -4.92 0.88
C TYR A 110 -12.75 -4.48 0.24
N ARG A 111 -13.54 -5.43 -0.31
CA ARG A 111 -14.83 -5.14 -0.94
C ARG A 111 -15.82 -4.56 0.05
N THR A 112 -16.00 -5.17 1.22
CA THR A 112 -16.93 -4.65 2.24
C THR A 112 -16.50 -3.28 2.75
N ASN A 113 -15.19 -3.02 2.83
CA ASN A 113 -14.65 -1.71 3.19
C ASN A 113 -14.97 -0.65 2.13
N TYR A 114 -14.84 -0.98 0.84
CA TYR A 114 -15.23 -0.08 -0.24
C TYR A 114 -16.74 0.14 -0.33
N ILE A 115 -17.56 -0.88 -0.03
CA ILE A 115 -19.02 -0.70 0.09
C ILE A 115 -19.31 0.35 1.16
N ARG A 116 -18.74 0.20 2.37
CA ARG A 116 -18.93 1.16 3.47
C ARG A 116 -18.43 2.56 3.08
N LYS A 117 -17.27 2.65 2.42
CA LYS A 117 -16.69 3.91 1.98
C LYS A 117 -17.61 4.67 1.01
N TYR A 118 -18.22 3.96 0.07
CA TYR A 118 -19.04 4.53 -1.01
C TYR A 118 -20.55 4.31 -0.81
N GLN A 119 -20.99 3.99 0.42
CA GLN A 119 -22.39 3.66 0.71
C GLN A 119 -23.36 4.83 0.43
N ASN A 120 -22.86 6.07 0.49
CA ASN A 120 -23.64 7.29 0.25
C ASN A 120 -23.44 7.84 -1.17
N ASP A 121 -22.59 7.22 -1.98
CA ASP A 121 -22.31 7.66 -3.35
C ASP A 121 -23.35 7.11 -4.32
N LYS A 122 -23.91 7.99 -5.15
CA LYS A 122 -24.82 7.61 -6.23
C LYS A 122 -24.03 7.04 -7.41
N ILE A 123 -23.75 5.75 -7.38
CA ILE A 123 -23.06 5.03 -8.46
C ILE A 123 -24.06 4.69 -9.56
N ASN A 124 -23.74 5.05 -10.81
CA ASN A 124 -24.56 4.72 -11.97
C ASN A 124 -24.14 3.38 -12.57
N HIS A 125 -24.85 2.30 -12.25
CA HIS A 125 -24.54 0.96 -12.79
C HIS A 125 -24.86 0.80 -14.28
N ASN A 126 -25.75 1.63 -14.84
CA ASN A 126 -26.14 1.55 -16.25
C ASN A 126 -25.18 2.32 -17.17
N ASN A 127 -24.48 3.31 -16.63
CA ASN A 127 -23.47 4.08 -17.33
C ASN A 127 -22.27 4.32 -16.39
N PRO A 128 -21.49 3.26 -16.11
CA PRO A 128 -20.33 3.35 -15.22
C PRO A 128 -19.29 4.31 -15.83
N LYS A 129 -18.60 5.06 -14.97
CA LYS A 129 -17.57 6.03 -15.37
C LYS A 129 -16.39 5.96 -14.43
N ILE A 130 -15.19 6.13 -14.97
CA ILE A 130 -13.98 6.27 -14.16
C ILE A 130 -14.08 7.59 -13.37
N THR A 131 -14.11 7.47 -12.06
CA THR A 131 -14.02 8.59 -11.11
C THR A 131 -12.96 8.35 -10.04
N TYR A 132 -12.33 7.17 -10.05
CA TYR A 132 -11.28 6.78 -9.13
C TYR A 132 -10.13 6.11 -9.90
N ILE A 133 -8.93 6.69 -9.82
CA ILE A 133 -7.68 6.10 -10.29
C ILE A 133 -6.81 5.70 -9.10
N ASP A 134 -6.25 4.49 -9.15
CA ASP A 134 -5.15 4.02 -8.30
C ASP A 134 -3.96 3.68 -9.20
N ILE A 135 -2.85 4.41 -9.07
CA ILE A 135 -1.68 4.27 -9.95
C ILE A 135 -0.36 4.17 -9.18
N LYS A 136 0.55 3.36 -9.73
CA LYS A 136 1.98 3.36 -9.42
C LYS A 136 2.76 3.95 -10.59
N LEU A 137 3.30 5.16 -10.44
CA LEU A 137 3.96 5.90 -11.53
C LEU A 137 5.34 5.33 -11.90
N SER A 138 6.09 4.86 -10.92
CA SER A 138 7.38 4.21 -11.10
C SER A 138 7.78 3.45 -9.82
N ASN A 139 8.86 2.68 -9.89
CA ASN A 139 9.59 2.19 -8.71
C ASN A 139 10.76 3.08 -8.31
N GLU A 140 10.83 4.31 -8.82
CA GLU A 140 11.85 5.26 -8.38
C GLU A 140 11.65 5.59 -6.92
N CYS A 141 12.66 5.38 -6.09
CA CYS A 141 12.61 5.70 -4.67
C CYS A 141 13.95 6.24 -4.21
N ASN A 142 13.92 7.18 -3.28
CA ASN A 142 15.10 7.71 -2.61
C ASN A 142 15.51 6.90 -1.38
N LEU A 143 14.81 5.80 -1.06
CA LEU A 143 15.12 4.89 0.05
C LEU A 143 15.30 3.44 -0.41
N GLY A 144 16.16 2.71 0.30
CA GLY A 144 16.36 1.27 0.19
C GLY A 144 15.87 0.56 1.45
N CYS A 145 14.55 0.44 1.63
CA CYS A 145 14.01 -0.18 2.84
C CYS A 145 14.37 -1.68 2.93
N ARG A 146 14.85 -2.17 4.08
CA ARG A 146 15.37 -3.55 4.23
C ARG A 146 14.35 -4.67 3.98
N HIS A 147 13.05 -4.38 4.13
CA HIS A 147 11.94 -5.30 3.83
C HIS A 147 11.40 -5.14 2.41
N CYS A 148 11.83 -4.12 1.65
CA CYS A 148 11.43 -3.94 0.27
C CYS A 148 12.21 -4.90 -0.65
N ASP A 149 11.64 -5.21 -1.81
CA ASP A 149 12.32 -5.96 -2.87
C ASP A 149 12.83 -5.02 -3.98
N TYR A 150 13.73 -5.54 -4.81
CA TYR A 150 14.36 -4.80 -5.92
C TYR A 150 13.43 -4.48 -7.09
N THR A 151 12.21 -5.00 -7.09
CA THR A 151 11.20 -4.68 -8.11
C THR A 151 10.42 -3.42 -7.76
N ASN A 152 10.33 -3.09 -6.46
CA ASN A 152 9.61 -1.93 -5.94
C ASN A 152 10.50 -0.72 -5.64
N THR A 153 11.84 -0.88 -5.60
CA THR A 153 12.79 0.22 -5.48
C THR A 153 14.11 -0.08 -6.20
N THR A 154 14.66 0.91 -6.90
CA THR A 154 15.97 0.79 -7.55
C THR A 154 17.15 0.76 -6.56
N GLN A 155 16.96 1.22 -5.32
CA GLN A 155 18.04 1.23 -4.32
C GLN A 155 18.45 -0.19 -3.91
N ILE A 156 17.47 -1.10 -3.77
CA ILE A 156 17.75 -2.48 -3.37
C ILE A 156 18.50 -3.24 -4.46
N HIS A 157 18.22 -2.94 -5.74
CA HIS A 157 18.95 -3.56 -6.84
C HIS A 157 20.46 -3.22 -6.81
N LYS A 158 20.81 -1.99 -6.44
CA LYS A 158 22.21 -1.57 -6.28
C LYS A 158 22.90 -2.32 -5.16
N ASP A 159 22.21 -2.48 -4.02
CA ASP A 159 22.73 -3.26 -2.90
C ASP A 159 22.96 -4.71 -3.31
N MET A 160 21.99 -5.33 -4.00
CA MET A 160 22.12 -6.69 -4.50
C MET A 160 23.32 -6.87 -5.43
N GLN A 161 23.50 -5.97 -6.41
CA GLN A 161 24.66 -6.03 -7.31
C GLN A 161 25.98 -5.95 -6.54
N SER A 162 26.07 -5.07 -5.54
CA SER A 162 27.27 -4.93 -4.70
C SER A 162 27.54 -6.17 -3.85
N MET A 163 26.48 -6.78 -3.29
CA MET A 163 26.57 -8.04 -2.56
C MET A 163 27.05 -9.18 -3.47
N GLU A 164 26.43 -9.34 -4.64
CA GLU A 164 26.75 -10.39 -5.61
C GLU A 164 28.20 -10.27 -6.10
N GLN A 165 28.68 -9.05 -6.39
CA GLN A 165 30.08 -8.80 -6.79
C GLN A 165 31.09 -9.19 -5.71
N GLN A 166 30.70 -9.14 -4.43
CA GLN A 166 31.53 -9.55 -3.30
C GLN A 166 31.28 -11.00 -2.88
N GLY A 167 30.51 -11.78 -3.65
CA GLY A 167 30.20 -13.18 -3.34
C GLY A 167 29.31 -13.36 -2.10
N MET A 168 28.57 -12.34 -1.69
CA MET A 168 27.69 -12.40 -0.52
C MET A 168 26.33 -12.99 -0.89
N PRO A 169 25.76 -13.89 -0.06
CA PRO A 169 24.40 -14.38 -0.26
C PRO A 169 23.39 -13.25 -0.06
N LEU A 170 22.36 -13.22 -0.91
CA LEU A 170 21.26 -12.28 -0.79
C LEU A 170 20.27 -12.71 0.31
N PRO A 171 19.61 -11.75 1.00
CA PRO A 171 18.46 -12.03 1.86
C PRO A 171 17.32 -12.68 1.07
N SER A 172 16.50 -13.51 1.71
CA SER A 172 15.40 -14.24 1.05
C SER A 172 14.45 -13.34 0.27
N GLN A 173 14.07 -12.18 0.84
CA GLN A 173 13.17 -11.22 0.19
C GLN A 173 13.77 -10.51 -1.03
N TRP A 174 15.09 -10.63 -1.24
CA TRP A 174 15.79 -10.10 -2.43
C TRP A 174 16.07 -11.19 -3.46
N GLY A 175 15.43 -12.36 -3.31
CA GLY A 175 15.56 -13.49 -4.24
C GLY A 175 15.28 -13.09 -5.70
N ARG A 176 16.21 -13.46 -6.59
CA ARG A 176 16.14 -13.21 -8.03
C ARG A 176 14.90 -13.88 -8.65
N SER A 177 14.28 -13.18 -9.60
CA SER A 177 13.10 -13.64 -10.33
C SER A 177 13.35 -13.47 -11.84
N PRO A 178 14.04 -14.44 -12.48
CA PRO A 178 14.52 -14.28 -13.85
C PRO A 178 13.41 -13.97 -14.86
N GLY A 179 12.21 -14.53 -14.64
CA GLY A 179 11.06 -14.24 -15.48
C GLY A 179 10.57 -12.79 -15.36
N PHE A 180 10.60 -12.21 -14.16
CA PHE A 180 10.27 -10.81 -13.93
C PHE A 180 11.35 -9.90 -14.51
N GLU A 181 12.62 -10.21 -14.24
CA GLU A 181 13.77 -9.46 -14.74
C GLU A 181 13.77 -9.36 -16.26
N ARG A 182 13.56 -10.46 -16.98
CA ARG A 182 13.45 -10.44 -18.44
C ARG A 182 12.36 -9.50 -18.99
N ARG A 183 11.31 -9.22 -18.20
CA ARG A 183 10.17 -8.38 -18.63
C ARG A 183 10.31 -6.92 -18.23
N VAL A 184 11.00 -6.63 -17.13
CA VAL A 184 10.95 -5.31 -16.47
C VAL A 184 12.32 -4.63 -16.39
N ALA A 185 13.43 -5.39 -16.53
CA ALA A 185 14.76 -4.81 -16.46
C ALA A 185 14.97 -3.73 -17.52
N ASP A 186 15.52 -2.61 -17.09
CA ASP A 186 15.98 -1.54 -17.95
C ASP A 186 17.39 -1.90 -18.43
N LYS A 187 17.47 -2.40 -19.67
CA LYS A 187 18.73 -2.87 -20.26
C LYS A 187 19.74 -1.74 -20.46
N ASP A 188 19.26 -0.51 -20.68
CA ASP A 188 20.12 0.64 -20.94
C ASP A 188 20.72 1.15 -19.63
N ARG A 189 19.95 1.11 -18.53
CA ARG A 189 20.41 1.50 -17.19
C ARG A 189 21.17 0.40 -16.46
N GLY A 190 21.01 -0.87 -16.87
CA GLY A 190 21.57 -2.02 -16.17
C GLY A 190 20.96 -2.20 -14.77
N ASP A 191 19.73 -1.73 -14.58
CA ASP A 191 19.00 -1.82 -13.32
C ASP A 191 17.55 -2.27 -13.52
N MET A 192 16.79 -2.26 -12.42
CA MET A 192 15.39 -2.68 -12.39
C MET A 192 14.43 -1.49 -12.41
N TYR A 193 14.90 -0.32 -12.88
CA TYR A 193 14.06 0.86 -12.99
C TYR A 193 12.89 0.61 -13.93
N HIS A 194 11.70 0.98 -13.48
CA HIS A 194 10.51 0.94 -14.29
C HIS A 194 9.64 2.15 -14.01
N LYS A 195 9.18 2.80 -15.08
CA LYS A 195 8.22 3.89 -15.04
C LYS A 195 7.12 3.66 -16.05
N GLN A 196 5.95 4.19 -15.74
CA GLN A 196 4.82 4.19 -16.66
C GLN A 196 5.18 4.98 -17.93
N PRO A 197 4.75 4.54 -19.13
CA PRO A 197 4.93 5.29 -20.37
C PRO A 197 4.32 6.70 -20.29
N LYS A 198 4.90 7.67 -21.00
CA LYS A 198 4.43 9.08 -20.98
C LYS A 198 2.92 9.20 -21.27
N LYS A 199 2.41 8.42 -22.22
CA LYS A 199 0.99 8.38 -22.59
C LYS A 199 0.05 8.11 -21.41
N VAL A 200 0.51 7.37 -20.40
CA VAL A 200 -0.30 7.09 -19.20
C VAL A 200 -0.59 8.36 -18.42
N VAL A 201 0.40 9.25 -18.27
CA VAL A 201 0.20 10.54 -17.60
C VAL A 201 -0.74 11.44 -18.42
N ASP A 202 -0.63 11.38 -19.75
CA ASP A 202 -1.51 12.13 -20.66
C ASP A 202 -2.97 11.63 -20.54
N GLU A 203 -3.21 10.32 -20.53
CA GLU A 203 -4.53 9.73 -20.29
C GLU A 203 -5.11 10.14 -18.91
N LEU A 204 -4.29 10.16 -17.87
CA LEU A 204 -4.74 10.61 -16.54
C LEU A 204 -5.13 12.09 -16.51
N ILE A 205 -4.40 12.92 -17.26
CA ILE A 205 -4.73 14.33 -17.45
C ILE A 205 -6.09 14.49 -18.14
N GLU A 206 -6.37 13.69 -19.18
CA GLU A 206 -7.67 13.70 -19.88
C GLU A 206 -8.82 13.21 -19.01
N LEU A 207 -8.57 12.26 -18.11
CA LEU A 207 -9.56 11.76 -17.16
C LEU A 207 -9.82 12.73 -15.99
N MET A 208 -8.85 13.58 -15.66
CA MET A 208 -8.85 14.48 -14.49
C MET A 208 -10.17 15.24 -14.26
N PRO A 209 -10.85 15.80 -15.29
CA PRO A 209 -12.09 16.56 -15.11
C PRO A 209 -13.23 15.72 -14.52
N ASN A 210 -13.20 14.40 -14.68
CA ASN A 210 -14.21 13.47 -14.17
C ASN A 210 -13.78 12.77 -12.86
N LEU A 211 -12.51 12.90 -12.45
CA LEU A 211 -12.00 12.22 -11.27
C LEU A 211 -12.55 12.87 -9.99
N LYS A 212 -12.86 12.02 -9.02
CA LYS A 212 -13.19 12.37 -7.63
C LYS A 212 -12.14 11.85 -6.65
N HIS A 213 -11.43 10.80 -7.03
CA HIS A 213 -10.41 10.16 -6.22
C HIS A 213 -9.18 9.89 -7.07
N LEU A 214 -8.03 10.35 -6.60
CA LEU A 214 -6.74 10.01 -7.16
C LEU A 214 -5.89 9.40 -6.06
N LYS A 215 -5.46 8.16 -6.23
CA LYS A 215 -4.54 7.48 -5.33
C LYS A 215 -3.24 7.24 -6.05
N VAL A 216 -2.15 7.73 -5.48
CA VAL A 216 -0.81 7.57 -6.04
C VAL A 216 0.08 6.86 -5.02
N THR A 217 0.72 5.80 -5.51
CA THR A 217 1.72 5.01 -4.79
C THR A 217 2.90 4.73 -5.74
N GLY A 218 3.82 3.83 -5.39
CA GLY A 218 4.96 3.49 -6.22
C GLY A 218 6.18 3.17 -5.35
N GLY A 219 7.38 3.46 -5.87
CA GLY A 219 8.56 3.63 -5.04
C GLY A 219 8.35 4.81 -4.07
N GLU A 220 8.73 6.01 -4.48
CA GLU A 220 8.34 7.25 -3.80
C GLU A 220 7.74 8.23 -4.80
N PRO A 221 6.43 8.46 -4.80
CA PRO A 221 5.81 9.34 -5.80
C PRO A 221 6.31 10.78 -5.71
N THR A 222 6.58 11.31 -4.51
CA THR A 222 6.92 12.73 -4.27
C THR A 222 8.32 13.14 -4.75
N ILE A 223 9.07 12.25 -5.41
CA ILE A 223 10.34 12.56 -6.07
C ILE A 223 10.26 12.49 -7.60
N THR A 224 9.13 12.07 -8.16
CA THR A 224 8.97 11.84 -9.61
C THR A 224 8.40 13.05 -10.32
N LYS A 225 8.85 13.31 -11.56
CA LYS A 225 8.36 14.44 -12.37
C LYS A 225 6.90 14.24 -12.78
N GLU A 226 6.51 13.00 -13.04
CA GLU A 226 5.17 12.58 -13.43
C GLU A 226 4.15 12.88 -12.32
N PHE A 227 4.53 12.68 -11.05
CA PHE A 227 3.69 13.04 -9.92
C PHE A 227 3.42 14.55 -9.87
N PHE A 228 4.49 15.37 -9.95
CA PHE A 228 4.33 16.82 -9.93
C PHE A 228 3.55 17.33 -11.14
N ARG A 229 3.73 16.75 -12.32
CA ARG A 229 2.93 17.09 -13.50
C ARG A 229 1.43 16.86 -13.27
N LEU A 230 1.03 15.76 -12.62
CA LEU A 230 -0.38 15.50 -12.29
C LEU A 230 -0.92 16.48 -11.25
N VAL A 231 -0.12 16.78 -10.22
CA VAL A 231 -0.47 17.72 -9.16
C VAL A 231 -0.63 19.13 -9.72
N ASP A 232 0.37 19.62 -10.44
CA ASP A 232 0.42 20.96 -11.02
C ASP A 232 -0.74 21.14 -12.01
N TYR A 233 -0.97 20.17 -12.92
CA TYR A 233 -2.09 20.23 -13.84
C TYR A 233 -3.45 20.31 -13.13
N ALA A 234 -3.64 19.52 -12.06
CA ALA A 234 -4.88 19.55 -11.31
C ALA A 234 -5.11 20.89 -10.61
N VAL A 235 -4.04 21.53 -10.10
CA VAL A 235 -4.11 22.85 -9.43
C VAL A 235 -4.34 23.96 -10.45
N GLU A 236 -3.53 24.02 -11.51
CA GLU A 236 -3.57 25.07 -12.54
C GLU A 236 -4.90 25.13 -13.30
N ASN A 237 -5.56 23.97 -13.47
CA ASN A 237 -6.85 23.86 -14.16
C ASN A 237 -8.04 23.77 -13.19
N ASP A 238 -7.85 24.07 -11.91
CA ASP A 238 -8.92 24.15 -10.91
C ASP A 238 -9.72 22.83 -10.74
N TYR A 239 -9.07 21.70 -11.02
CA TYR A 239 -9.62 20.36 -10.79
C TYR A 239 -9.34 19.85 -9.38
N ALA A 240 -8.23 20.28 -8.76
CA ALA A 240 -7.81 19.85 -7.43
C ALA A 240 -8.91 20.01 -6.37
N LYS A 241 -9.68 21.10 -6.40
CA LYS A 241 -10.80 21.36 -5.46
C LYS A 241 -11.92 20.32 -5.48
N ASN A 242 -11.96 19.46 -6.51
CA ASN A 242 -12.93 18.37 -6.65
C ASN A 242 -12.34 16.99 -6.28
N LEU A 243 -11.03 16.91 -6.04
CA LEU A 243 -10.29 15.66 -5.87
C LEU A 243 -9.98 15.33 -4.42
N ASN A 244 -10.36 14.11 -4.02
CA ASN A 244 -9.82 13.44 -2.85
C ASN A 244 -8.49 12.79 -3.22
N PHE A 245 -7.40 13.27 -2.66
CA PHE A 245 -6.05 12.83 -3.02
C PHE A 245 -5.47 11.93 -1.93
N TYR A 246 -5.12 10.70 -2.32
CA TYR A 246 -4.54 9.69 -1.45
C TYR A 246 -3.08 9.48 -1.83
N ILE A 247 -2.17 9.78 -0.90
CA ILE A 247 -0.73 9.67 -1.13
C ILE A 247 -0.17 8.64 -0.17
N THR A 248 0.44 7.58 -0.70
CA THR A 248 1.35 6.74 0.09
C THR A 248 2.79 7.18 -0.17
N THR A 249 3.47 7.62 0.88
CA THR A 249 4.81 8.22 0.80
C THR A 249 5.69 7.74 1.96
N ASN A 250 6.99 7.78 1.79
CA ASN A 250 8.00 7.60 2.83
C ASN A 250 8.23 8.87 3.67
N GLY A 251 7.58 9.99 3.35
CA GLY A 251 7.57 11.22 4.13
C GLY A 251 8.81 12.11 3.98
N THR A 252 9.78 11.75 3.15
CA THR A 252 11.07 12.47 3.02
C THR A 252 10.96 13.86 2.38
N ARG A 253 9.83 14.14 1.71
CA ARG A 253 9.58 15.36 0.92
C ARG A 253 8.51 16.28 1.48
N PHE A 254 8.02 16.08 2.71
CA PHE A 254 7.14 17.06 3.34
C PHE A 254 7.90 18.36 3.65
N THR A 255 7.71 19.35 2.79
CA THR A 255 8.19 20.74 2.94
C THR A 255 6.98 21.68 3.08
N PRO A 256 7.14 22.88 3.63
CA PRO A 256 6.06 23.88 3.69
C PRO A 256 5.42 24.10 2.32
N ASP A 257 6.22 24.40 1.28
CA ASP A 257 5.73 24.63 -0.09
C ASP A 257 4.98 23.43 -0.67
N PHE A 258 5.40 22.20 -0.35
CA PHE A 258 4.72 21.02 -0.81
C PHE A 258 3.37 20.85 -0.12
N ILE A 259 3.30 21.08 1.20
CA ILE A 259 2.04 21.05 1.94
C ILE A 259 1.09 22.14 1.46
N GLU A 260 1.58 23.36 1.21
CA GLU A 260 0.81 24.47 0.65
C GLU A 260 0.22 24.11 -0.72
N LYS A 261 1.04 23.56 -1.63
CA LYS A 261 0.57 23.07 -2.93
C LYS A 261 -0.54 22.03 -2.78
N LEU A 262 -0.44 21.14 -1.80
CA LEU A 262 -1.47 20.12 -1.56
C LEU A 262 -2.76 20.70 -0.94
N GLN A 263 -2.76 21.92 -0.38
CA GLN A 263 -3.98 22.55 0.17
C GLN A 263 -5.06 22.83 -0.88
N HIS A 264 -4.68 22.95 -2.17
CA HIS A 264 -5.62 23.15 -3.26
C HIS A 264 -6.55 21.95 -3.51
N PHE A 265 -6.21 20.77 -3.00
CA PHE A 265 -7.05 19.58 -3.15
C PHE A 265 -8.27 19.64 -2.24
N LYS A 266 -9.37 18.99 -2.63
CA LYS A 266 -10.58 18.91 -1.81
C LYS A 266 -10.30 18.34 -0.42
N ASN A 267 -9.63 17.19 -0.40
CA ASN A 267 -9.29 16.43 0.80
C ASN A 267 -7.99 15.68 0.57
N LEU A 268 -7.10 15.68 1.56
CA LEU A 268 -5.88 14.88 1.57
C LEU A 268 -5.99 13.70 2.52
N TYR A 269 -5.49 12.55 2.07
CA TYR A 269 -5.37 11.33 2.86
C TYR A 269 -3.92 10.85 2.73
N LEU A 270 -3.17 10.98 3.82
CA LEU A 270 -1.74 10.70 3.85
C LEU A 270 -1.50 9.34 4.52
N THR A 271 -0.83 8.45 3.80
CA THR A 271 -0.28 7.21 4.34
C THR A 271 1.23 7.35 4.38
N VAL A 272 1.78 7.57 5.57
CA VAL A 272 3.21 7.79 5.81
C VAL A 272 3.85 6.48 6.22
N SER A 273 4.83 6.03 5.47
CA SER A 273 5.49 4.76 5.72
C SER A 273 6.65 4.99 6.71
N CYS A 274 6.60 4.35 7.89
CA CYS A 274 7.54 4.55 8.99
C CYS A 274 7.67 3.26 9.82
N ASP A 275 8.86 2.66 9.85
CA ASP A 275 9.07 1.30 10.40
C ASP A 275 9.90 1.27 11.68
N GLY A 276 10.03 2.40 12.37
CA GLY A 276 10.74 2.50 13.64
C GLY A 276 10.85 3.94 14.12
N TYR A 277 11.39 4.09 15.32
CA TYR A 277 11.74 5.33 15.99
C TYR A 277 13.26 5.39 16.18
N GLY A 278 13.84 6.57 15.95
CA GLY A 278 15.28 6.79 16.14
C GLY A 278 16.14 5.94 15.21
N ASN A 279 17.19 5.33 15.74
CA ASN A 279 18.16 4.58 14.93
C ASN A 279 17.54 3.36 14.21
N ALA A 280 16.46 2.77 14.74
CA ALA A 280 15.74 1.68 14.09
C ALA A 280 15.12 2.14 12.75
N TYR A 281 14.59 3.36 12.69
CA TYR A 281 14.12 3.96 11.43
C TYR A 281 15.27 4.09 10.44
N GLU A 282 16.41 4.67 10.84
CA GLU A 282 17.55 4.92 9.95
C GLU A 282 18.12 3.62 9.38
N TYR A 283 18.10 2.58 10.21
CA TYR A 283 18.55 1.25 9.85
C TYR A 283 17.65 0.58 8.82
N ILE A 284 16.33 0.61 9.05
CA ILE A 284 15.35 -0.04 8.18
C ILE A 284 15.14 0.78 6.90
N ARG A 285 15.05 2.11 7.00
CA ARG A 285 14.70 3.07 5.93
C ARG A 285 15.89 3.91 5.47
N TYR A 286 16.99 3.24 5.15
CA TYR A 286 18.22 3.82 4.62
C TYR A 286 18.00 4.62 3.31
N PRO A 287 18.72 5.72 3.06
CA PRO A 287 19.75 6.36 3.91
C PRO A 287 19.24 7.54 4.75
N PHE A 288 17.91 7.67 4.92
CA PHE A 288 17.36 8.88 5.54
C PHE A 288 17.49 8.83 7.06
N THR A 289 17.95 9.93 7.65
CA THR A 289 18.13 10.03 9.11
C THR A 289 16.80 10.32 9.79
N TRP A 290 16.66 9.87 11.04
CA TRP A 290 15.50 10.11 11.89
C TRP A 290 15.31 11.60 12.11
N LYS A 291 16.40 12.35 12.37
CA LYS A 291 16.37 13.81 12.52
C LYS A 291 15.77 14.50 11.30
N MET A 292 16.11 14.05 10.10
CA MET A 292 15.52 14.59 8.87
C MET A 292 14.07 14.17 8.72
N PHE A 293 13.72 12.90 8.99
CA PHE A 293 12.34 12.41 8.94
C PHE A 293 11.44 13.19 9.88
N GLU A 294 11.84 13.28 11.15
CA GLU A 294 11.14 14.05 12.18
C GLU A 294 10.93 15.50 11.73
N LYS A 295 11.96 16.16 11.19
CA LYS A 295 11.82 17.53 10.64
C LYS A 295 10.73 17.60 9.56
N ARG A 296 10.63 16.62 8.67
CA ARG A 296 9.60 16.57 7.62
C ARG A 296 8.21 16.33 8.19
N ILE A 297 8.07 15.40 9.14
CA ILE A 297 6.79 15.08 9.77
C ILE A 297 6.28 16.24 10.63
N ARG A 298 7.17 16.98 11.30
CA ARG A 298 6.81 18.19 12.06
C ARG A 298 6.16 19.26 11.18
N VAL A 299 6.53 19.39 9.90
CA VAL A 299 5.83 20.30 8.97
C VAL A 299 4.35 19.95 8.88
N VAL A 300 4.02 18.66 8.80
CA VAL A 300 2.63 18.19 8.73
C VAL A 300 1.92 18.40 10.06
N ALA A 301 2.58 18.10 11.18
CA ALA A 301 2.02 18.32 12.52
C ALA A 301 1.71 19.80 12.78
N GLU A 302 2.60 20.71 12.40
CA GLU A 302 2.36 22.16 12.50
C GLU A 302 1.21 22.60 11.61
N HIS A 303 1.13 22.07 10.38
CA HIS A 303 0.02 22.37 9.47
C HIS A 303 -1.34 21.95 10.05
N LEU A 304 -1.41 20.80 10.73
CA LEU A 304 -2.62 20.30 11.41
C LEU A 304 -3.04 21.12 12.65
N LYS A 305 -2.26 22.12 13.07
CA LYS A 305 -2.69 23.09 14.10
C LYS A 305 -3.59 24.18 13.54
N SER A 306 -3.51 24.46 12.23
CA SER A 306 -4.42 25.38 11.56
C SER A 306 -5.86 24.86 11.60
N LYS A 307 -6.85 25.74 11.76
CA LYS A 307 -8.27 25.36 11.61
C LYS A 307 -8.66 25.17 10.13
N GLU A 308 -7.88 25.73 9.22
CA GLU A 308 -8.13 25.72 7.78
C GLU A 308 -7.13 24.79 7.06
N HIS A 309 -7.26 23.49 7.30
CA HIS A 309 -6.53 22.45 6.56
C HIS A 309 -7.48 21.48 5.86
N ASN A 310 -7.00 20.88 4.77
CA ASN A 310 -7.75 19.89 3.97
C ASN A 310 -7.33 18.43 4.26
N ILE A 311 -6.37 18.20 5.16
CA ILE A 311 -5.99 16.84 5.60
C ILE A 311 -7.15 16.22 6.39
N ARG A 312 -7.65 15.09 5.92
CA ARG A 312 -8.74 14.33 6.55
C ARG A 312 -8.26 13.09 7.28
N SER A 313 -7.07 12.61 6.95
CA SER A 313 -6.43 11.49 7.64
C SER A 313 -4.93 11.52 7.40
N ILE A 314 -4.17 11.29 8.46
CA ILE A 314 -2.76 10.90 8.41
C ILE A 314 -2.61 9.57 9.15
N SER A 315 -2.01 8.61 8.46
CA SER A 315 -1.90 7.23 8.89
C SER A 315 -0.45 6.80 8.74
N PHE A 316 0.21 6.47 9.85
CA PHE A 316 1.55 5.90 9.84
C PHE A 316 1.43 4.39 9.64
N ASN A 317 2.08 3.87 8.60
CA ASN A 317 2.12 2.44 8.32
C ASN A 317 3.51 1.90 8.66
N CYS A 318 3.53 0.93 9.57
CA CYS A 318 4.71 0.19 10.00
C CYS A 318 4.55 -1.28 9.60
N VAL A 319 5.56 -1.88 8.99
CA VAL A 319 5.64 -3.32 8.75
C VAL A 319 6.32 -3.96 9.96
N ALA A 320 5.59 -4.83 10.66
CA ALA A 320 6.16 -5.62 11.75
C ALA A 320 7.25 -6.53 11.19
N GLN A 321 8.48 -6.37 11.69
CA GLN A 321 9.62 -7.14 11.25
C GLN A 321 10.56 -7.40 12.42
N LEU A 322 11.42 -8.41 12.35
CA LEU A 322 12.32 -8.77 13.45
C LEU A 322 13.15 -7.58 13.94
N GLN A 323 13.45 -6.63 13.04
CA GLN A 323 14.29 -5.47 13.32
C GLN A 323 13.58 -4.37 14.13
N ASN A 324 12.25 -4.39 14.25
CA ASN A 324 11.51 -3.29 14.90
C ASN A 324 10.53 -3.69 15.99
N LEU A 325 10.27 -4.97 16.26
CA LEU A 325 9.22 -5.36 17.23
C LEU A 325 9.40 -4.72 18.61
N GLU A 326 10.62 -4.70 19.14
CA GLU A 326 10.95 -4.05 20.42
C GLU A 326 10.83 -2.52 20.38
N ASN A 327 10.80 -1.93 19.18
CA ASN A 327 10.87 -0.49 18.96
C ASN A 327 9.49 0.12 18.61
N ILE A 328 8.51 -0.68 18.17
CA ILE A 328 7.19 -0.19 17.72
C ILE A 328 6.46 0.62 18.81
N SER A 329 6.57 0.25 20.09
CA SER A 329 5.98 1.01 21.21
C SER A 329 6.55 2.43 21.35
N LYS A 330 7.84 2.62 21.02
CA LYS A 330 8.48 3.94 20.99
C LYS A 330 7.97 4.77 19.80
N LEU A 331 7.78 4.13 18.64
CA LEU A 331 7.16 4.78 17.48
C LEU A 331 5.74 5.23 17.78
N GLU A 332 4.93 4.37 18.40
CA GLU A 332 3.57 4.71 18.83
C GLU A 332 3.54 5.93 19.75
N SER A 333 4.40 5.92 20.78
CA SER A 333 4.53 7.03 21.73
C SER A 333 4.90 8.34 21.04
N TRP A 334 5.89 8.31 20.13
CA TRP A 334 6.31 9.50 19.40
C TRP A 334 5.22 10.06 18.48
N ILE A 335 4.46 9.20 17.79
CA ILE A 335 3.34 9.64 16.95
C ILE A 335 2.28 10.30 17.84
N TRP A 336 1.92 9.68 18.96
CA TRP A 336 0.94 10.23 19.89
C TRP A 336 1.38 11.58 20.47
N GLU A 337 2.64 11.73 20.86
CA GLU A 337 3.18 12.99 21.38
C GLU A 337 3.10 14.12 20.34
N LEU A 338 3.27 13.80 19.06
CA LEU A 338 3.27 14.80 17.99
C LEU A 338 1.87 15.12 17.45
N PHE A 339 0.97 14.14 17.39
CA PHE A 339 -0.33 14.27 16.71
C PHE A 339 -1.55 14.09 17.62
N GLY A 340 -1.41 13.46 18.79
CA GLY A 340 -2.55 13.02 19.59
C GLY A 340 -3.48 12.13 18.78
N ASP A 341 -4.78 12.42 18.83
CA ASP A 341 -5.84 11.70 18.11
C ASP A 341 -5.95 12.07 16.61
N LYS A 342 -5.12 13.00 16.12
CA LYS A 342 -5.15 13.46 14.72
C LYS A 342 -4.45 12.50 13.75
N ALA A 343 -3.69 11.53 14.26
CA ALA A 343 -3.03 10.51 13.46
C ALA A 343 -3.41 9.11 13.94
N SER A 344 -3.15 8.12 13.09
CA SER A 344 -3.21 6.71 13.47
C SER A 344 -1.88 6.02 13.19
N LEU A 345 -1.60 4.96 13.93
CA LEU A 345 -0.55 3.98 13.61
C LEU A 345 -1.24 2.68 13.19
N HIS A 346 -0.83 2.13 12.04
CA HIS A 346 -1.20 0.79 11.60
C HIS A 346 0.05 -0.05 11.48
N VAL A 347 0.06 -1.17 12.20
CA VAL A 347 1.14 -2.14 12.15
C VAL A 347 0.68 -3.33 11.32
N GLN A 348 1.32 -3.54 10.16
CA GLN A 348 1.05 -4.67 9.29
C GLN A 348 1.73 -5.92 9.87
N PRO A 349 0.97 -6.97 10.22
CA PRO A 349 1.50 -8.15 10.90
C PRO A 349 2.19 -9.15 9.95
N HIS A 350 2.16 -8.91 8.64
CA HIS A 350 2.66 -9.84 7.65
C HIS A 350 3.70 -9.17 6.77
N ILE A 351 4.92 -9.70 6.81
CA ILE A 351 5.96 -9.38 5.84
C ILE A 351 5.81 -10.31 4.62
N ASN A 352 6.05 -9.77 3.43
CA ASN A 352 6.00 -10.51 2.18
C ASN A 352 7.38 -10.42 1.49
N PRO A 353 7.97 -11.55 1.05
CA PRO A 353 7.48 -12.92 1.17
C PRO A 353 7.54 -13.45 2.61
N SER A 354 6.74 -14.49 2.91
CA SER A 354 6.65 -15.10 4.24
C SER A 354 7.92 -15.84 4.67
N ASP A 355 8.87 -16.05 3.75
CA ASP A 355 10.20 -16.58 4.03
C ASP A 355 11.29 -15.49 4.10
N SER A 356 10.90 -14.22 4.20
CA SER A 356 11.83 -13.10 4.40
C SER A 356 12.74 -13.34 5.60
N THR A 357 14.02 -12.97 5.48
CA THR A 357 14.95 -12.99 6.61
C THR A 357 14.63 -11.93 7.66
N ASN A 358 13.60 -11.10 7.46
CA ASN A 358 13.10 -10.10 8.41
C ASN A 358 11.83 -10.55 9.15
N GLU A 359 11.43 -11.81 8.98
CA GLU A 359 10.20 -12.36 9.56
C GLU A 359 10.24 -12.38 11.11
N PRO A 360 9.26 -11.75 11.80
CA PRO A 360 9.11 -11.80 13.26
C PRO A 360 9.27 -13.18 13.91
N SER A 361 8.87 -14.28 13.26
CA SER A 361 8.92 -15.63 13.81
C SER A 361 10.33 -16.12 14.15
N TYR A 362 11.38 -15.48 13.62
CA TYR A 362 12.75 -15.77 14.03
C TYR A 362 13.06 -15.33 15.47
N LEU A 363 12.37 -14.32 16.01
CA LEU A 363 12.69 -13.79 17.33
C LEU A 363 12.39 -14.80 18.46
N PRO A 364 13.17 -14.78 19.55
CA PRO A 364 12.89 -15.54 20.76
C PRO A 364 11.59 -15.12 21.45
N LYS A 365 10.99 -16.06 22.18
CA LYS A 365 9.71 -15.85 22.89
C LYS A 365 9.75 -14.66 23.83
N HIS A 366 10.86 -14.46 24.55
CA HIS A 366 11.00 -13.37 25.50
C HIS A 366 11.01 -11.99 24.83
N ILE A 367 11.53 -11.88 23.59
CA ILE A 367 11.48 -10.63 22.82
C ILE A 367 10.05 -10.35 22.34
N LEU A 368 9.36 -11.39 21.85
CA LEU A 368 7.94 -11.28 21.47
C LEU A 368 7.07 -10.84 22.68
N GLN A 369 7.34 -11.41 23.86
CA GLN A 369 6.65 -11.07 25.10
C GLN A 369 6.95 -9.61 25.50
N LYS A 370 8.21 -9.18 25.45
CA LYS A 370 8.59 -7.79 25.71
C LYS A 370 7.86 -6.81 24.80
N ALA A 371 7.83 -7.09 23.50
CA ALA A 371 7.12 -6.26 22.52
C ALA A 371 5.60 -6.20 22.82
N LEU A 372 5.00 -7.32 23.24
CA LEU A 372 3.58 -7.37 23.62
C LEU A 372 3.29 -6.57 24.89
N ASP A 373 4.15 -6.65 25.89
CA ASP A 373 3.96 -5.96 27.16
C ASP A 373 4.13 -4.45 26.97
N ASP A 374 5.17 -4.03 26.25
CA ASP A 374 5.39 -2.62 25.93
C ASP A 374 4.24 -2.01 25.14
N ILE A 375 3.76 -2.70 24.10
CA ILE A 375 2.69 -2.16 23.26
C ILE A 375 1.34 -2.10 23.99
N LYS A 376 1.09 -3.01 24.93
CA LYS A 376 -0.11 -2.93 25.79
C LYS A 376 -0.08 -1.69 26.68
N ILE A 377 1.09 -1.36 27.23
CA ILE A 377 1.28 -0.17 28.05
C ILE A 377 1.07 1.10 27.23
N THR A 378 1.67 1.17 26.03
CA THR A 378 1.53 2.35 25.17
C THR A 378 0.12 2.49 24.61
N ASN A 379 -0.51 1.42 24.10
CA ASN A 379 -1.90 1.46 23.63
C ASN A 379 -2.87 1.95 24.74
N ALA A 380 -2.66 1.50 25.99
CA ALA A 380 -3.47 1.96 27.11
C ALA A 380 -3.30 3.47 27.40
N LYS A 381 -2.12 4.03 27.10
CA LYS A 381 -1.81 5.46 27.26
C LYS A 381 -2.30 6.31 26.08
N THR A 382 -2.18 5.82 24.85
CA THR A 382 -2.47 6.58 23.62
C THR A 382 -3.91 6.39 23.13
N GLY A 383 -4.55 5.26 23.47
CA GLY A 383 -5.84 4.87 22.91
C GLY A 383 -5.75 4.33 21.47
N TYR A 384 -4.56 4.10 20.92
CA TYR A 384 -4.42 3.46 19.61
C TYR A 384 -4.83 1.98 19.67
N ASP A 385 -5.63 1.57 18.69
CA ASP A 385 -6.05 0.18 18.55
C ASP A 385 -5.10 -0.58 17.61
N LEU A 386 -4.09 -1.20 18.20
CA LEU A 386 -3.15 -2.08 17.50
C LEU A 386 -3.52 -3.57 17.65
N LYS A 387 -4.82 -3.90 17.69
CA LYS A 387 -5.30 -5.28 17.89
C LYS A 387 -4.68 -6.29 16.92
N MET A 388 -4.54 -5.95 15.63
CA MET A 388 -3.93 -6.88 14.66
C MET A 388 -2.48 -7.26 15.04
N TYR A 389 -1.73 -6.30 15.57
CA TYR A 389 -0.36 -6.51 16.01
C TYR A 389 -0.29 -7.30 17.31
N THR A 390 -1.13 -6.97 18.29
CA THR A 390 -1.18 -7.72 19.55
C THR A 390 -1.71 -9.15 19.35
N ASP A 391 -2.69 -9.35 18.46
CA ASP A 391 -3.17 -10.68 18.05
C ASP A 391 -2.04 -11.50 17.41
N MET A 392 -1.25 -10.90 16.51
CA MET A 392 -0.07 -11.54 15.92
C MET A 392 0.93 -11.98 16.99
N LEU A 393 1.32 -11.09 17.90
CA LEU A 393 2.24 -11.43 18.99
C LEU A 393 1.70 -12.54 19.89
N ASN A 394 0.43 -12.43 20.32
CA ASN A 394 -0.24 -13.46 21.12
C ASN A 394 -0.24 -14.81 20.41
N TYR A 395 -0.54 -14.83 19.11
CA TYR A 395 -0.53 -16.04 18.30
C TYR A 395 0.87 -16.67 18.26
N MET A 396 1.90 -15.87 18.01
CA MET A 396 3.28 -16.36 17.96
C MET A 396 3.76 -16.87 19.33
N ILE A 397 3.47 -16.15 20.41
CA ILE A 397 3.83 -16.54 21.78
C ILE A 397 3.14 -17.84 22.19
N LYS A 398 1.83 -17.95 21.93
CA LYS A 398 1.02 -19.13 22.25
C LYS A 398 1.54 -20.37 21.54
N ASN A 399 1.93 -20.23 20.28
CA ASN A 399 2.35 -21.36 19.46
C ASN A 399 3.87 -21.51 19.36
N TYR A 400 4.64 -20.79 20.18
CA TYR A 400 6.10 -20.73 20.04
C TYR A 400 6.78 -22.11 20.09
N GLU A 401 6.27 -23.01 20.92
CA GLU A 401 6.77 -24.40 21.09
C GLU A 401 6.24 -25.37 20.02
N ASN A 402 5.36 -24.92 19.12
CA ASN A 402 4.80 -25.77 18.07
C ASN A 402 5.89 -26.08 17.02
N THR A 403 6.41 -27.30 17.08
CA THR A 403 7.49 -27.79 16.22
C THR A 403 7.07 -28.03 14.77
N GLU A 404 5.79 -28.00 14.43
CA GLU A 404 5.38 -28.06 13.02
C GLU A 404 5.44 -26.66 12.40
N MET A 405 4.93 -25.66 13.13
CA MET A 405 4.82 -24.29 12.62
C MET A 405 6.12 -23.48 12.75
N PHE A 406 6.84 -23.60 13.86
CA PHE A 406 8.02 -22.75 14.13
C PHE A 406 9.37 -23.41 13.83
N LYS A 407 9.41 -24.72 13.57
CA LYS A 407 10.68 -25.46 13.39
C LYS A 407 11.57 -24.89 12.29
N LYS A 408 11.00 -24.36 11.20
CA LYS A 408 11.79 -23.67 10.16
C LYS A 408 12.61 -22.52 10.75
N TYR A 409 11.95 -21.65 11.54
CA TYR A 409 12.55 -20.45 12.12
C TYR A 409 13.55 -20.72 13.24
N ARG A 410 13.58 -21.96 13.77
CA ARG A 410 14.52 -22.39 14.82
C ARG A 410 15.72 -23.17 14.27
N SER A 411 15.73 -23.50 12.98
CA SER A 411 16.83 -24.25 12.40
C SER A 411 18.10 -23.39 12.32
N THR A 412 19.25 -23.97 12.67
CA THR A 412 20.57 -23.30 12.58
C THR A 412 20.80 -22.69 11.21
N LYS A 413 20.46 -23.42 10.14
CA LYS A 413 20.59 -22.95 8.74
C LYS A 413 19.85 -21.63 8.50
N GLU A 414 18.61 -21.51 8.97
CA GLU A 414 17.81 -20.31 8.74
C GLU A 414 18.25 -19.16 9.66
N LEU A 415 18.65 -19.44 10.90
CA LEU A 415 19.20 -18.43 11.81
C LEU A 415 20.52 -17.83 11.28
N VAL A 416 21.39 -18.67 10.70
CA VAL A 416 22.61 -18.20 10.02
C VAL A 416 22.27 -17.28 8.85
N LYS A 417 21.23 -17.59 8.06
CA LYS A 417 20.78 -16.71 6.97
C LYS A 417 20.32 -15.35 7.49
N VAL A 418 19.59 -15.31 8.61
CA VAL A 418 19.15 -14.05 9.23
C VAL A 418 20.35 -13.20 9.65
N LYS A 419 21.31 -13.78 10.38
CA LYS A 419 22.52 -13.06 10.81
C LYS A 419 23.36 -12.58 9.63
N ASN A 420 23.58 -13.44 8.63
CA ASN A 420 24.31 -13.08 7.42
C ASN A 420 23.61 -11.96 6.64
N ALA A 421 22.27 -11.98 6.55
CA ALA A 421 21.53 -10.90 5.91
C ALA A 421 21.76 -9.56 6.60
N LEU A 422 21.74 -9.50 7.94
CA LEU A 422 22.04 -8.28 8.69
C LEU A 422 23.47 -7.81 8.42
N ILE A 423 24.47 -8.68 8.64
CA ILE A 423 25.90 -8.35 8.51
C ILE A 423 26.26 -7.92 7.08
N ASN A 424 25.75 -8.63 6.07
CA ASN A 424 26.12 -8.34 4.69
C ASN A 424 25.51 -7.01 4.24
N ILE A 425 24.25 -6.73 4.57
CA ILE A 425 23.63 -5.43 4.26
C ILE A 425 24.35 -4.30 5.01
N ASP A 426 24.71 -4.53 6.27
CA ASP A 426 25.46 -3.58 7.10
C ASP A 426 26.80 -3.23 6.46
N LYS A 427 27.53 -4.23 5.97
CA LYS A 427 28.78 -4.03 5.24
C LYS A 427 28.58 -3.21 3.96
N ILE A 428 27.53 -3.48 3.18
CA ILE A 428 27.26 -2.71 1.95
C ILE A 428 26.87 -1.26 2.25
N ARG A 429 26.09 -1.03 3.30
CA ARG A 429 25.53 0.28 3.63
C ARG A 429 26.35 1.08 4.64
N ASN A 430 27.46 0.52 5.13
CA ASN A 430 28.25 1.05 6.23
C ASN A 430 27.39 1.36 7.47
N GLN A 431 26.54 0.40 7.83
CA GLN A 431 25.68 0.44 9.02
C GLN A 431 26.15 -0.59 10.05
N ASP A 432 25.57 -0.55 11.24
CA ASP A 432 25.88 -1.49 12.32
C ASP A 432 24.61 -1.74 13.14
N TYR A 433 24.05 -2.96 13.02
CA TYR A 433 22.85 -3.35 13.74
C TYR A 433 22.97 -3.17 15.26
N LYS A 434 24.18 -3.27 15.83
CA LYS A 434 24.41 -3.10 17.27
C LYS A 434 24.17 -1.67 17.74
N LYS A 435 24.30 -0.69 16.84
CA LYS A 435 24.03 0.73 17.12
C LYS A 435 22.60 1.13 16.79
N CYS A 436 21.89 0.28 16.06
CA CYS A 436 20.64 0.61 15.40
C CYS A 436 19.42 -0.11 15.98
N LEU A 437 19.59 -1.37 16.39
CA LEU A 437 18.51 -2.20 16.90
C LEU A 437 18.42 -2.13 18.43
N GLU A 438 17.29 -2.59 18.95
CA GLU A 438 17.05 -2.63 20.41
C GLU A 438 17.87 -3.74 21.10
N PRO A 439 18.19 -3.58 22.40
CA PRO A 439 19.19 -4.42 23.07
C PRO A 439 18.90 -5.93 23.04
N LEU A 440 17.64 -6.39 23.19
CA LEU A 440 17.38 -7.83 23.21
C LEU A 440 17.57 -8.44 21.82
N THR A 441 17.18 -7.73 20.76
CA THR A 441 17.39 -8.14 19.38
C THR A 441 18.89 -8.21 19.09
N VAL A 442 19.67 -7.22 19.54
CA VAL A 442 21.14 -7.23 19.40
C VAL A 442 21.74 -8.43 20.12
N GLU A 443 21.38 -8.65 21.39
CA GLU A 443 21.86 -9.77 22.20
C GLU A 443 21.54 -11.12 21.54
N TRP A 444 20.30 -11.28 21.05
CA TRP A 444 19.89 -12.49 20.36
C TRP A 444 20.67 -12.70 19.06
N VAL A 445 20.81 -11.68 18.20
CA VAL A 445 21.61 -11.79 16.96
C VAL A 445 23.07 -12.15 17.29
N ASP A 446 23.64 -11.55 18.33
CA ASP A 446 25.00 -11.87 18.78
C ASP A 446 25.13 -13.32 19.24
N SER A 447 24.11 -13.87 19.92
CA SER A 447 24.06 -15.27 20.37
C SER A 447 23.92 -16.30 19.25
N LEU A 448 23.53 -15.88 18.03
CA LEU A 448 23.42 -16.81 16.90
C LEU A 448 24.83 -17.28 16.52
N ASP A 449 25.14 -18.53 16.89
CA ASP A 449 26.43 -19.16 16.62
C ASP A 449 26.53 -19.52 15.14
N VAL A 450 27.26 -18.69 14.38
CA VAL A 450 27.55 -18.93 12.96
C VAL A 450 28.87 -19.68 12.91
N LYS A 451 28.82 -21.01 13.02
CA LYS A 451 29.96 -21.87 12.73
C LYS A 451 30.19 -21.98 11.23
#